data_AF-A0A5M4DG94-F1
#
_entry.id   AF-A0A5M4DG94-F1
#
_cell.length_a   1.000
_cell.length_b   1.000
_cell.length_c   1.000
_cell.angle_alpha   90.00
_cell.angle_beta   90.00
_cell.angle_gamma   90.00
#
_symmetry.space_group_name_H-M   'P 1'
#
loop_
_entity.id
_entity.type
_entity.pdbx_description
1 polymer ?
#
loop_
_entity_poly.entity_id
_entity_poly.type
_entity_poly.pdbx_seq_one_letter_code
_entity_poly.pdbx_strand_id
1 'polypeptide(L)'
;MKKRSRAVKAGVGVIALITLIVVAYRWMFPPSIAQQASNYLNAIERGSAKEVFGYLDESEIRALGLTPNKVEAVLTQLVRPRFAMMRPGVGWSEVQAAGSEGVAGREFIGEDGRKYQVFIALFESEAGPKTLLSSVIQAAWHVEYIYREGKEYEARSVREAILQGVRSDRDKLTQIGIPGLVDFPPYAEMRTWDRLESEMVAKLAR
;
A
#
# COMPACT_ATOMS: atom_id res chain seq x y z
N MET A 1 42.94 -30.77 5.15
CA MET A 1 41.54 -30.44 4.76
C MET A 1 40.52 -30.25 5.91
N LYS A 2 40.90 -30.17 7.20
CA LYS A 2 39.92 -30.06 8.34
C LYS A 2 39.51 -28.63 8.75
N LYS A 3 40.18 -27.57 8.28
CA LYS A 3 39.92 -26.18 8.74
C LYS A 3 38.65 -25.53 8.15
N ARG A 4 38.25 -25.88 6.92
CA ARG A 4 37.05 -25.29 6.27
C ARG A 4 35.73 -25.76 6.91
N SER A 5 35.66 -26.99 7.41
CA SER A 5 34.43 -27.57 7.99
C SER A 5 34.03 -26.96 9.35
N ARG A 6 34.99 -26.57 10.20
CA ARG A 6 34.71 -25.92 11.49
C ARG A 6 34.27 -24.46 11.34
N ALA A 7 34.86 -23.70 10.42
CA ALA A 7 34.50 -22.31 10.17
C ALA A 7 33.07 -22.19 9.62
N VAL A 8 32.66 -23.10 8.73
CA VAL A 8 31.29 -23.14 8.18
C VAL A 8 30.27 -23.48 9.27
N LYS A 9 30.55 -24.46 10.15
CA LYS A 9 29.65 -24.80 11.27
C LYS A 9 29.53 -23.69 12.32
N ALA A 10 30.62 -22.98 12.61
CA ALA A 10 30.60 -21.84 13.51
C ALA A 10 29.82 -20.64 12.92
N GLY A 11 29.97 -20.36 11.62
CA GLY A 11 29.21 -19.33 10.92
C GLY A 11 27.70 -19.61 10.88
N VAL A 12 27.30 -20.86 10.64
CA VAL A 12 25.89 -21.28 10.64
C VAL A 12 25.28 -21.18 12.05
N GLY A 13 26.03 -21.56 13.09
CA GLY A 13 25.57 -21.46 14.49
C GLY A 13 25.35 -20.01 14.94
N VAL A 14 26.21 -19.08 14.53
CA VAL A 14 26.06 -17.65 14.83
C VAL A 14 24.87 -17.04 14.09
N ILE A 15 24.67 -17.38 12.82
CA ILE A 15 23.50 -16.91 12.05
C ILE A 15 22.21 -17.41 12.68
N ALA A 16 22.12 -18.69 13.02
CA ALA A 16 20.93 -19.27 13.64
C ALA A 16 20.61 -18.61 15.00
N LEU A 17 21.63 -18.34 15.82
CA LEU A 17 21.47 -17.63 17.09
C LEU A 17 20.99 -16.19 16.89
N ILE A 18 21.56 -15.45 15.94
CA ILE A 18 21.11 -14.09 15.60
C ILE A 18 19.67 -14.11 15.12
N THR A 19 19.29 -15.06 14.25
CA THR A 19 17.90 -15.20 13.79
C THR A 19 16.96 -15.48 14.96
N LEU A 20 17.32 -16.38 15.88
CA LEU A 20 16.55 -16.67 17.08
C LEU A 20 16.38 -15.43 17.97
N ILE A 21 17.45 -14.67 18.20
CA ILE A 21 17.39 -13.43 18.98
C ILE A 21 16.48 -12.40 18.31
N VAL A 22 16.58 -12.22 17.00
CA VAL A 22 15.72 -11.28 16.24
C VAL A 22 14.26 -11.70 16.30
N VAL A 23 13.97 -13.00 16.17
CA VAL A 23 12.60 -13.54 16.28
C VAL A 23 12.06 -13.35 17.69
N ALA A 24 12.83 -13.71 18.73
CA ALA A 24 12.43 -13.57 20.13
C ALA A 24 12.22 -12.09 20.51
N TYR A 25 13.10 -11.20 20.04
CA TYR A 25 12.95 -9.76 20.26
C TYR A 25 11.69 -9.21 19.62
N ARG A 26 11.38 -9.59 18.37
CA ARG A 26 10.13 -9.20 17.69
C ARG A 26 8.88 -9.73 18.40
N TRP A 27 8.99 -10.88 19.04
CA TRP A 27 7.90 -11.47 19.82
C TRP A 27 7.68 -10.74 21.14
N MET A 28 8.76 -10.33 21.82
CA MET A 28 8.68 -9.58 23.08
C MET A 28 8.29 -8.11 22.87
N PHE A 29 8.67 -7.52 21.74
CA PHE A 29 8.41 -6.11 21.41
C PHE A 29 7.79 -6.03 20.01
N PRO A 30 6.48 -6.34 19.88
CA PRO A 30 5.81 -6.24 18.60
C PRO A 30 5.88 -4.78 18.09
N PRO A 31 6.07 -4.57 16.77
CA PRO A 31 6.13 -3.24 16.21
C PRO A 31 4.79 -2.52 16.44
N SER A 32 4.86 -1.23 16.82
CA SER A 32 3.67 -0.38 16.93
C SER A 32 2.91 -0.31 15.61
N ILE A 33 1.61 0.01 15.65
CA ILE A 33 0.80 0.14 14.42
C ILE A 33 1.37 1.19 13.46
N ALA A 34 1.94 2.29 13.97
CA ALA A 34 2.66 3.28 13.17
C ALA A 34 3.90 2.69 12.46
N GLN A 35 4.70 1.90 13.19
CA GLN A 35 5.86 1.23 12.59
C GLN A 35 5.44 0.22 11.53
N GLN A 36 4.32 -0.48 11.75
CA GLN A 36 3.74 -1.40 10.77
C GLN A 36 3.25 -0.66 9.52
N ALA A 37 2.62 0.51 9.67
CA ALA A 37 2.22 1.35 8.54
C ALA A 37 3.45 1.83 7.74
N SER A 38 4.53 2.21 8.43
CA SER A 38 5.80 2.56 7.79
C SER A 38 6.40 1.37 7.01
N ASN A 39 6.39 0.17 7.62
CA ASN A 39 6.86 -1.04 6.95
C ASN A 39 6.01 -1.37 5.71
N TYR A 40 4.69 -1.18 5.78
CA TYR A 40 3.78 -1.38 4.65
C TYR A 40 4.08 -0.41 3.50
N LEU A 41 4.22 0.89 3.79
CA LEU A 41 4.57 1.89 2.79
C LEU A 41 5.93 1.59 2.14
N ASN A 42 6.94 1.22 2.93
CA ASN A 42 8.25 0.80 2.42
C ASN A 42 8.14 -0.47 1.55
N ALA A 43 7.24 -1.41 1.88
CA ALA A 43 6.99 -2.61 1.08
C ALA A 43 6.38 -2.26 -0.29
N ILE A 44 5.51 -1.26 -0.37
CA ILE A 44 4.97 -0.74 -1.64
C ILE A 44 6.07 -0.10 -2.47
N GLU A 45 6.87 0.80 -1.90
CA GLU A 45 7.94 1.52 -2.59
C GLU A 45 8.96 0.56 -3.23
N ARG A 46 9.35 -0.49 -2.50
CA ARG A 46 10.28 -1.52 -2.98
C ARG A 46 9.65 -2.61 -3.84
N GLY A 47 8.32 -2.62 -4.00
CA GLY A 47 7.59 -3.62 -4.77
C GLY A 47 7.56 -5.02 -4.12
N SER A 48 7.62 -5.11 -2.80
CA SER A 48 7.56 -6.39 -2.08
C SER A 48 6.10 -6.89 -1.99
N ALA A 49 5.62 -7.50 -3.07
CA ALA A 49 4.22 -7.94 -3.19
C ALA A 49 3.79 -8.91 -2.09
N LYS A 50 4.68 -9.82 -1.68
CA LYS A 50 4.42 -10.78 -0.58
C LYS A 50 4.16 -10.08 0.74
N GLU A 51 4.93 -9.04 1.05
CA GLU A 51 4.73 -8.28 2.28
C GLU A 51 3.48 -7.42 2.22
N VAL A 52 3.26 -6.72 1.10
CA VAL A 52 2.03 -5.95 0.87
C VAL A 52 0.81 -6.83 1.04
N PHE A 53 0.81 -8.03 0.45
CA PHE A 53 -0.26 -9.02 0.61
C PHE A 53 -0.52 -9.41 2.07
N GLY A 54 0.52 -9.49 2.91
CA GLY A 54 0.39 -9.82 4.33
C GLY A 54 -0.37 -8.78 5.17
N TYR A 55 -0.45 -7.53 4.69
CA TYR A 55 -1.19 -6.45 5.32
C TYR A 55 -2.62 -6.31 4.81
N LEU A 56 -3.01 -7.04 3.75
CA LEU A 56 -4.34 -6.90 3.17
C LEU A 56 -5.41 -7.58 4.04
N ASP A 57 -6.56 -6.93 4.14
CA ASP A 57 -7.73 -7.48 4.82
C ASP A 57 -8.28 -8.69 4.06
N GLU A 58 -8.69 -9.72 4.79
CA GLU A 58 -9.18 -10.96 4.19
C GLU A 58 -10.47 -10.77 3.38
N SER A 59 -11.31 -9.80 3.75
CA SER A 59 -12.54 -9.51 3.02
C SER A 59 -12.24 -9.05 1.60
N GLU A 60 -11.25 -8.17 1.42
CA GLU A 60 -10.81 -7.72 0.09
C GLU A 60 -10.11 -8.85 -0.68
N ILE A 61 -9.26 -9.63 -0.01
CA ILE A 61 -8.61 -10.79 -0.62
C ILE A 61 -9.66 -11.73 -1.22
N ARG A 62 -10.73 -12.04 -0.47
CA ARG A 62 -11.82 -12.89 -0.95
C ARG A 62 -12.64 -12.21 -2.05
N ALA A 63 -13.04 -10.96 -1.85
CA ALA A 63 -13.92 -10.23 -2.78
C ALA A 63 -13.27 -10.01 -4.17
N LEU A 64 -11.97 -9.70 -4.20
CA LEU A 64 -11.24 -9.42 -5.45
C LEU A 64 -10.43 -10.63 -5.94
N GLY A 65 -10.45 -11.75 -5.21
CA GLY A 65 -9.63 -12.92 -5.48
C GLY A 65 -8.14 -12.58 -5.55
N LEU A 66 -7.64 -11.80 -4.59
CA LEU A 66 -6.25 -11.33 -4.59
C LEU A 66 -5.28 -12.48 -4.34
N THR A 67 -4.16 -12.44 -5.04
CA THR A 67 -3.00 -13.31 -4.82
C THR A 67 -1.74 -12.44 -4.81
N PRO A 68 -0.62 -12.94 -4.26
CA PRO A 68 0.65 -12.22 -4.33
C PRO A 68 1.03 -11.79 -5.76
N ASN A 69 0.73 -12.62 -6.77
CA ASN A 69 1.02 -12.30 -8.17
C ASN A 69 0.14 -11.14 -8.68
N LYS A 70 -1.14 -11.08 -8.29
CA LYS A 70 -2.01 -9.94 -8.63
C LYS A 70 -1.52 -8.66 -7.97
N VAL A 71 -1.11 -8.74 -6.70
CA VAL A 71 -0.51 -7.60 -5.98
C VAL A 71 0.76 -7.13 -6.69
N GLU A 72 1.64 -8.05 -7.06
CA GLU A 72 2.87 -7.72 -7.81
C GLU A 72 2.58 -7.00 -9.13
N ALA A 73 1.58 -7.49 -9.88
CA ALA A 73 1.15 -6.88 -11.13
C ALA A 73 0.59 -5.46 -10.90
N VAL A 74 -0.24 -5.25 -9.88
CA VAL A 74 -0.74 -3.90 -9.51
C VAL A 74 0.41 -2.97 -9.13
N LEU A 75 1.32 -3.43 -8.26
CA LEU A 75 2.44 -2.60 -7.81
C LEU A 75 3.35 -2.21 -8.98
N THR A 76 3.66 -3.17 -9.86
CA THR A 76 4.60 -2.98 -10.97
C THR A 76 3.99 -2.17 -12.10
N GLN A 77 2.73 -2.42 -12.47
CA GLN A 77 2.11 -1.82 -13.64
C GLN A 77 1.40 -0.50 -13.35
N LEU A 78 0.94 -0.29 -12.11
CA LEU A 78 0.03 0.81 -11.78
C LEU A 78 0.58 1.74 -10.69
N VAL A 79 1.01 1.20 -9.54
CA VAL A 79 1.34 2.03 -8.37
C VAL A 79 2.73 2.64 -8.46
N ARG A 80 3.77 1.81 -8.58
CA ARG A 80 5.16 2.27 -8.56
C ARG A 80 5.52 3.20 -9.72
N PRO A 81 5.03 3.00 -10.96
CA PRO A 81 5.28 3.95 -12.04
C PRO A 81 4.81 5.36 -11.72
N ARG A 82 3.69 5.52 -11.00
CA ARG A 82 3.15 6.82 -10.61
C ARG A 82 3.99 7.50 -9.53
N PHE A 83 4.45 6.73 -8.54
CA PHE A 83 5.37 7.25 -7.52
C PHE A 83 6.73 7.63 -8.11
N ALA A 84 7.19 6.91 -9.16
CA ALA A 84 8.46 7.19 -9.83
C ALA A 84 8.46 8.48 -10.66
N MET A 85 7.30 9.12 -10.88
CA MET A 85 7.21 10.43 -11.54
C MET A 85 7.79 11.56 -10.69
N MET A 86 8.00 11.33 -9.39
CA MET A 86 8.42 12.35 -8.43
C MET A 86 9.61 11.85 -7.61
N ARG A 87 10.39 12.78 -7.06
CA ARG A 87 11.50 12.44 -6.18
C ARG A 87 11.00 12.13 -4.77
N PRO A 88 11.38 11.00 -4.14
CA PRO A 88 10.99 10.73 -2.76
C PRO A 88 11.63 11.75 -1.79
N GLY A 89 10.84 12.16 -0.81
CA GLY A 89 11.17 13.09 0.26
C GLY A 89 11.08 12.44 1.64
N VAL A 90 10.80 13.26 2.64
CA VAL A 90 10.75 12.84 4.04
C VAL A 90 9.57 11.88 4.26
N GLY A 91 9.83 10.77 4.95
CA GLY A 91 8.80 9.86 5.42
C GLY A 91 8.47 10.12 6.88
N TRP A 92 7.25 9.81 7.28
CA TRP A 92 6.78 9.90 8.66
C TRP A 92 5.80 8.78 8.98
N SER A 93 5.58 8.52 10.26
CA SER A 93 4.54 7.60 10.71
C SER A 93 4.04 8.00 12.09
N GLU A 94 2.76 7.85 12.34
CA GLU A 94 2.12 8.20 13.61
C GLU A 94 0.98 7.26 13.97
N VAL A 95 0.55 7.32 15.23
CA VAL A 95 -0.63 6.60 15.72
C VAL A 95 -1.78 7.59 15.80
N GLN A 96 -2.91 7.25 15.20
CA GLN A 96 -4.15 8.04 15.20
C GLN A 96 -5.30 7.27 15.86
N ALA A 97 -6.50 7.85 15.84
CA ALA A 97 -7.76 7.23 16.28
C ALA A 97 -7.65 6.51 17.65
N ALA A 98 -7.08 7.20 18.64
CA ALA A 98 -6.86 6.69 20.00
C ALA A 98 -6.12 5.34 20.07
N GLY A 99 -5.25 5.04 19.10
CA GLY A 99 -4.45 3.80 19.06
C GLY A 99 -4.90 2.79 18.01
N SER A 100 -6.11 2.94 17.46
CA SER A 100 -6.70 1.97 16.54
C SER A 100 -6.24 2.12 15.08
N GLU A 101 -5.50 3.19 14.77
CA GLU A 101 -5.01 3.49 13.42
C GLU A 101 -3.52 3.83 13.46
N GLY A 102 -2.75 3.26 12.54
CA GLY A 102 -1.38 3.67 12.25
C GLY A 102 -1.31 4.25 10.86
N VAL A 103 -0.81 5.48 10.75
CA VAL A 103 -0.67 6.16 9.47
C VAL A 103 0.81 6.30 9.17
N ALA A 104 1.19 6.04 7.92
CA ALA A 104 2.51 6.36 7.40
C ALA A 104 2.39 7.19 6.15
N GLY A 105 3.19 8.24 6.06
CA GLY A 105 3.24 9.14 4.93
C GLY A 105 4.61 9.26 4.31
N ARG A 106 4.63 9.61 3.03
CA ARG A 106 5.82 9.98 2.26
C ARG A 106 5.53 11.27 1.50
N GLU A 107 6.44 12.22 1.64
CA GLU A 107 6.51 13.36 0.73
C GLU A 107 7.11 12.92 -0.61
N PHE A 108 6.50 13.36 -1.70
CA PHE A 108 7.01 13.27 -3.07
C PHE A 108 7.19 14.69 -3.59
N ILE A 109 8.34 14.95 -4.20
CA ILE A 109 8.74 16.28 -4.67
C ILE A 109 8.68 16.27 -6.19
N GLY A 110 7.79 17.09 -6.75
CA GLY A 110 7.66 17.29 -8.18
C GLY A 110 8.84 18.05 -8.77
N GLU A 111 8.95 18.05 -10.11
CA GLU A 111 9.97 18.83 -10.83
C GLU A 111 9.83 20.35 -10.59
N ASP A 112 8.61 20.80 -10.32
CA ASP A 112 8.26 22.18 -9.94
C ASP A 112 8.64 22.54 -8.48
N GLY A 113 9.18 21.59 -7.72
CA GLY A 113 9.52 21.74 -6.31
C GLY A 113 8.33 21.64 -5.35
N ARG A 114 7.10 21.45 -5.84
CA ARG A 114 5.92 21.25 -4.99
C ARG A 114 6.01 19.90 -4.29
N LYS A 115 5.48 19.86 -3.07
CA LYS A 115 5.40 18.65 -2.25
C LYS A 115 4.01 18.04 -2.35
N TYR A 116 3.98 16.74 -2.59
CA TYR A 116 2.78 15.92 -2.67
C TYR A 116 2.88 14.84 -1.60
N GLN A 117 1.83 14.63 -0.83
CA GLN A 117 1.85 13.63 0.24
C GLN A 117 1.01 12.43 -0.15
N VAL A 118 1.62 11.26 -0.03
CA VAL A 118 0.89 9.99 -0.01
C VAL A 118 0.93 9.50 1.42
N PHE A 119 -0.22 9.19 1.99
CA PHE A 119 -0.32 8.51 3.26
C PHE A 119 -1.15 7.25 3.12
N ILE A 120 -0.84 6.27 3.96
CA ILE A 120 -1.55 5.00 4.02
C ILE A 120 -1.83 4.69 5.47
N ALA A 121 -3.04 4.20 5.72
CA ALA A 121 -3.50 3.81 7.04
C ALA A 121 -3.60 2.29 7.15
N LEU A 122 -3.15 1.77 8.29
CA LEU A 122 -3.46 0.45 8.78
C LEU A 122 -4.41 0.60 9.97
N PHE A 123 -5.41 -0.27 10.05
CA PHE A 123 -6.41 -0.25 11.11
C PHE A 123 -6.32 -1.54 11.91
N GLU A 124 -6.50 -1.43 13.22
CA GLU A 124 -6.50 -2.56 14.12
C GLU A 124 -7.54 -3.62 13.69
N SER A 125 -7.14 -4.89 13.75
CA SER A 125 -8.03 -6.03 13.51
C SER A 125 -7.54 -7.24 14.34
N GLU A 126 -8.38 -8.26 14.48
CA GLU A 126 -8.03 -9.51 15.17
C GLU A 126 -6.80 -10.21 14.56
N ALA A 127 -6.57 -10.04 13.25
CA ALA A 127 -5.44 -10.61 12.52
C ALA A 127 -4.20 -9.68 12.49
N GLY A 128 -4.17 -8.67 13.36
CA GLY A 128 -3.20 -7.57 13.34
C GLY A 128 -3.62 -6.41 12.42
N PRO A 129 -2.86 -5.32 12.34
CA PRO A 129 -3.24 -4.16 11.54
C PRO A 129 -3.41 -4.47 10.05
N LYS A 130 -4.56 -4.12 9.47
CA LYS A 130 -4.94 -4.41 8.07
C LYS A 130 -5.27 -3.17 7.26
N THR A 131 -5.20 -3.34 5.94
CA THR A 131 -5.59 -2.33 4.96
C THR A 131 -6.07 -2.93 3.66
N LEU A 132 -6.34 -2.08 2.68
CA LEU A 132 -6.86 -2.45 1.38
C LEU A 132 -5.86 -2.08 0.27
N LEU A 133 -5.63 -3.00 -0.67
CA LEU A 133 -4.93 -2.71 -1.91
C LEU A 133 -5.68 -1.62 -2.69
N SER A 134 -7.01 -1.61 -2.57
CA SER A 134 -7.88 -0.59 -3.15
C SER A 134 -7.50 0.83 -2.72
N SER A 135 -7.10 1.02 -1.46
CA SER A 135 -6.64 2.32 -0.94
C SER A 135 -5.30 2.72 -1.56
N VAL A 136 -4.40 1.76 -1.81
CA VAL A 136 -3.11 2.03 -2.47
C VAL A 136 -3.30 2.42 -3.93
N ILE A 137 -4.19 1.75 -4.65
CA ILE A 137 -4.54 2.08 -6.03
C ILE A 137 -5.10 3.51 -6.11
N GLN A 138 -6.06 3.83 -5.24
CA GLN A 138 -6.67 5.16 -5.19
C GLN A 138 -5.66 6.25 -4.79
N ALA A 139 -4.76 5.98 -3.84
CA ALA A 139 -3.70 6.90 -3.47
C ALA A 139 -2.73 7.16 -4.64
N ALA A 140 -2.41 6.12 -5.43
CA ALA A 140 -1.59 6.25 -6.63
C ALA A 140 -2.27 7.11 -7.70
N TRP A 141 -3.57 6.89 -7.96
CA TRP A 141 -4.34 7.73 -8.87
C TRP A 141 -4.39 9.18 -8.40
N HIS A 142 -4.62 9.40 -7.11
CA HIS A 142 -4.73 10.74 -6.57
C HIS A 142 -3.43 11.52 -6.67
N VAL A 143 -2.30 10.92 -6.27
CA VAL A 143 -1.01 11.61 -6.33
C VAL A 143 -0.61 11.93 -7.77
N GLU A 144 -0.87 11.03 -8.72
CA GLU A 144 -0.63 11.31 -10.14
C GLU A 144 -1.50 12.48 -10.63
N TYR A 145 -2.79 12.48 -10.29
CA TYR A 145 -3.72 13.51 -10.73
C TYR A 145 -3.31 14.90 -10.24
N ILE A 146 -3.08 15.06 -8.93
CA ILE A 146 -2.71 16.37 -8.38
C ILE A 146 -1.35 16.84 -8.88
N TYR A 147 -0.42 15.92 -9.16
CA TYR A 147 0.89 16.24 -9.74
C TYR A 147 0.75 16.73 -11.19
N ARG A 148 0.03 16.00 -12.05
CA ARG A 148 -0.13 16.35 -13.47
C ARG A 148 -0.98 17.61 -13.68
N GLU A 149 -2.05 17.76 -12.91
CA GLU A 149 -3.02 18.84 -13.06
C GLU A 149 -2.70 20.06 -12.18
N GLY A 150 -1.65 19.99 -11.37
CA GLY A 150 -1.25 21.05 -10.44
C GLY A 150 -2.32 21.38 -9.39
N LYS A 151 -3.20 20.44 -9.06
CA LYS A 151 -4.32 20.63 -8.11
C LYS A 151 -3.87 20.56 -6.66
N GLU A 152 -4.73 21.02 -5.75
CA GLU A 152 -4.57 20.82 -4.31
C GLU A 152 -5.29 19.55 -3.86
N TYR A 153 -4.98 19.08 -2.65
CA TYR A 153 -5.69 17.96 -2.04
C TYR A 153 -7.08 18.43 -1.57
N GLU A 154 -8.10 18.11 -2.33
CA GLU A 154 -9.50 18.44 -2.01
C GLU A 154 -10.47 17.33 -2.42
N ALA A 155 -11.65 17.26 -1.78
CA ALA A 155 -12.62 16.19 -2.02
C ALA A 155 -13.05 16.07 -3.50
N ARG A 156 -13.06 17.19 -4.24
CA ARG A 156 -13.33 17.20 -5.68
C ARG A 156 -12.18 16.55 -6.47
N SER A 157 -10.94 16.95 -6.21
CA SER A 157 -9.75 16.39 -6.85
C SER A 157 -9.61 14.89 -6.64
N VAL A 158 -9.98 14.38 -5.46
CA VAL A 158 -10.01 12.93 -5.17
C VAL A 158 -10.99 12.21 -6.10
N ARG A 159 -12.20 12.76 -6.30
CA ARG A 159 -13.22 12.15 -7.16
C ARG A 159 -12.82 12.18 -8.64
N GLU A 160 -12.25 13.30 -9.09
CA GLU A 160 -11.72 13.44 -10.45
C GLU A 160 -10.57 12.45 -10.69
N ALA A 161 -9.66 12.30 -9.73
CA ALA A 161 -8.58 11.32 -9.78
C ALA A 161 -9.08 9.88 -9.84
N ILE A 162 -10.09 9.51 -9.04
CA ILE A 162 -10.68 8.17 -9.09
C ILE A 162 -11.34 7.93 -10.46
N LEU A 163 -12.10 8.89 -10.98
CA LEU A 163 -12.74 8.76 -12.30
C LEU A 163 -11.70 8.55 -13.41
N GLN A 164 -10.65 9.37 -13.44
CA GLN A 164 -9.58 9.26 -14.42
C GLN A 164 -8.74 7.97 -14.24
N GLY A 165 -8.49 7.59 -12.99
CA GLY A 165 -7.82 6.35 -12.63
C GLY A 165 -8.55 5.12 -13.15
N VAL A 166 -9.87 5.03 -12.91
CA VAL A 166 -10.71 3.94 -13.43
C VAL A 166 -10.65 3.90 -14.95
N ARG A 167 -10.85 5.05 -15.62
CA ARG A 167 -10.81 5.11 -17.09
C ARG A 167 -9.48 4.69 -17.69
N SER A 168 -8.37 5.02 -17.04
CA SER A 168 -7.02 4.72 -17.54
C SER A 168 -6.55 3.30 -17.22
N ASP A 169 -6.94 2.75 -16.08
CA ASP A 169 -6.40 1.48 -15.59
C ASP A 169 -7.38 0.30 -15.66
N ARG A 170 -8.66 0.51 -15.96
CA ARG A 170 -9.69 -0.55 -15.99
C ARG A 170 -9.27 -1.77 -16.80
N ASP A 171 -8.76 -1.57 -18.01
CA ASP A 171 -8.37 -2.68 -18.89
C ASP A 171 -7.22 -3.49 -18.28
N LYS A 172 -6.21 -2.81 -17.73
CA LYS A 172 -5.07 -3.47 -17.04
C LYS A 172 -5.55 -4.21 -15.79
N LEU A 173 -6.38 -3.58 -14.96
CA LEU A 173 -6.94 -4.19 -13.76
C LEU A 173 -7.79 -5.41 -14.09
N THR A 174 -8.58 -5.35 -15.15
CA THR A 174 -9.37 -6.48 -15.66
C THR A 174 -8.47 -7.61 -16.17
N GLN A 175 -7.41 -7.29 -16.91
CA GLN A 175 -6.41 -8.28 -17.37
C GLN A 175 -5.65 -8.95 -16.21
N ILE A 176 -5.36 -8.22 -15.13
CA ILE A 176 -4.80 -8.77 -13.89
C ILE A 176 -5.83 -9.65 -13.16
N GLY A 177 -7.11 -9.54 -13.51
CA GLY A 177 -8.22 -10.27 -12.89
C GLY A 177 -8.71 -9.60 -11.60
N ILE A 178 -8.67 -8.28 -11.53
CA ILE A 178 -9.25 -7.47 -10.44
C ILE A 178 -10.56 -6.87 -10.95
N PRO A 179 -11.72 -7.33 -10.44
CA PRO A 179 -13.05 -6.95 -10.97
C PRO A 179 -13.58 -5.59 -10.48
N GLY A 180 -12.94 -4.98 -9.47
CA GLY A 180 -13.43 -3.77 -8.84
C GLY A 180 -12.56 -3.34 -7.65
N LEU A 181 -13.14 -2.51 -6.76
CA LEU A 181 -12.53 -2.08 -5.50
C LEU A 181 -13.45 -2.37 -4.31
N VAL A 182 -12.85 -2.44 -3.14
CA VAL A 182 -13.52 -2.48 -1.83
C VAL A 182 -13.19 -1.19 -1.08
N ASP A 183 -14.14 -0.66 -0.32
CA ASP A 183 -13.91 0.51 0.55
C ASP A 183 -13.61 0.10 1.99
N PHE A 184 -12.89 0.97 2.69
CA PHE A 184 -12.60 0.86 4.12
C PHE A 184 -13.89 0.86 4.97
N PRO A 185 -13.85 0.36 6.23
CA PRO A 185 -15.03 -0.01 7.00
C PRO A 185 -16.17 1.03 7.09
N PRO A 186 -17.43 0.56 7.12
CA PRO A 186 -17.81 -0.86 7.03
C PRO A 186 -17.45 -1.42 5.65
N TYR A 187 -16.73 -2.56 5.61
CA TYR A 187 -16.15 -3.06 4.36
C TYR A 187 -17.29 -3.24 3.37
N ALA A 188 -17.33 -2.35 2.38
CA ALA A 188 -18.46 -2.30 1.48
C ALA A 188 -18.41 -3.51 0.54
N GLU A 189 -19.57 -3.94 0.06
CA GLU A 189 -19.60 -4.85 -1.08
C GLU A 189 -18.71 -4.32 -2.21
N MET A 190 -18.02 -5.24 -2.88
CA MET A 190 -17.17 -4.91 -4.02
C MET A 190 -17.94 -4.04 -5.03
N ARG A 191 -17.36 -2.88 -5.34
CA ARG A 191 -17.85 -2.02 -6.42
C ARG A 191 -17.10 -2.36 -7.69
N THR A 192 -17.83 -2.88 -8.68
CA THR A 192 -17.33 -3.08 -10.04
C THR A 192 -16.83 -1.77 -10.65
N TRP A 193 -15.94 -1.83 -11.63
CA TRP A 193 -15.44 -0.65 -12.34
C TRP A 193 -16.55 0.22 -12.95
N ASP A 194 -17.57 -0.38 -13.58
CA ASP A 194 -18.72 0.35 -14.16
C ASP A 194 -19.50 1.14 -13.11
N ARG A 195 -19.80 0.49 -11.98
CA ARG A 195 -20.48 1.12 -10.84
C ARG A 195 -19.65 2.27 -10.29
N LEU A 196 -18.35 2.06 -10.09
CA LEU A 196 -17.46 3.09 -9.57
C LEU A 196 -17.38 4.31 -10.49
N GLU A 197 -17.23 4.10 -11.79
CA GLU A 197 -17.24 5.19 -12.77
C GLU A 197 -18.56 5.96 -12.74
N SER A 198 -19.69 5.25 -12.77
CA SER A 198 -21.03 5.86 -12.73
C SER A 198 -21.26 6.69 -11.45
N GLU A 199 -20.83 6.17 -10.30
CA GLU A 199 -20.90 6.88 -9.02
C GLU A 199 -20.04 8.14 -9.02
N MET A 200 -18.82 8.11 -9.57
CA MET A 200 -17.95 9.29 -9.63
C MET A 200 -18.52 10.36 -10.57
N VAL A 201 -19.04 9.97 -11.73
CA VAL A 201 -19.74 10.90 -12.65
C VAL A 201 -20.90 11.59 -11.93
N ALA A 202 -21.74 10.83 -11.23
CA ALA A 202 -22.87 11.38 -10.48
C ALA A 202 -22.43 12.32 -9.34
N LYS A 203 -21.33 12.02 -8.65
CA LYS A 203 -20.78 12.84 -7.56
C LYS A 203 -20.09 14.13 -8.04
N LEU A 204 -19.65 14.18 -9.30
CA LEU A 204 -19.03 15.36 -9.91
C LEU A 204 -20.05 16.29 -10.59
N ALA A 205 -21.24 15.79 -10.90
CA ALA A 205 -22.34 16.57 -11.45
C ALA A 205 -23.15 17.34 -10.38
N ARG A 206 -22.88 17.11 -9.09
CA ARG A 206 -23.51 17.77 -7.95
C ARG A 206 -22.56 18.79 -7.35
#